data_AF-A0A1H3ZA33-F1
#
_entry.id   AF-A0A1H3ZA33-F1
#
_cell.length_a   1.000
_cell.length_b   1.000
_cell.length_c   1.000
_cell.angle_alpha   90.00
_cell.angle_beta   90.00
_cell.angle_gamma   90.00
#
_symmetry.space_group_name_H-M   'P 1'
#
loop_
_entity.id
_entity.type
_entity.pdbx_description
1 polymer ?
#
loop_
_entity_poly.entity_id
_entity_poly.type
_entity_poly.pdbx_seq_one_letter_code
_entity_poly.pdbx_strand_id
1 'polypeptide(L)'
;MESISQFLSELKPEWVFWLINGLLVWQFIRYWQANDEQALEHGPTTLTTIGVVGTFIGISLGLANFDVKDIQGSIPPLLEGLKTAFLTSIFGILLGLGIKHKKLKLLASSPVEEFTPERFQQMFQGHLDSQAELTQTMKVVAENLNSNKEDSISSILAKVRNDLADQSQKLLAQRQLHHNESREDMANFIKELAEQSTKAIIEQLEQVIRDFNENLAEQFGENFKRLDESVKALLEWQQQYKQQIEKQTEAFESAAEQQGRTAQALTEVEQSTRAIPDHMSQMDAILKANADQLEALTANLGSFAKLREKAEEALPVIDEHIASAIKTVEQAVERASGHYQNLLTDSRTMLDDFSSTSKKFAGEFKEATREGSQAISKSLGDVADDVRSSSDSLVKGVREVTNDMKLDMQSTGENLKRSVNEQVQQIFTQFERTEFKLKDLLQGQWDSWDTAMQQEVSRVIQALANELGAVSGAFVHDYKSMLSQINGTMSQVQQTLQPDT
;
A
#
# COMPACT_ATOMS: atom_id res chain seq x y z
N MET A 1 -20.93 -79.77 -9.37
CA MET A 1 -20.06 -78.72 -8.79
C MET A 1 -19.91 -78.89 -7.28
N GLU A 2 -20.95 -79.30 -6.54
CA GLU A 2 -20.83 -79.56 -5.09
C GLU A 2 -19.74 -80.57 -4.72
N SER A 3 -19.56 -81.67 -5.47
CA SER A 3 -18.55 -82.70 -5.12
C SER A 3 -17.09 -82.23 -5.26
N ILE A 4 -16.80 -81.30 -6.17
CA ILE A 4 -15.44 -80.77 -6.39
C ILE A 4 -15.14 -79.69 -5.36
N SER A 5 -16.11 -78.83 -5.06
CA SER A 5 -15.98 -77.81 -4.02
C SER A 5 -15.77 -78.43 -2.63
N GLN A 6 -16.47 -79.53 -2.33
CA GLN A 6 -16.35 -80.26 -1.07
C GLN A 6 -15.02 -81.01 -0.95
N PHE A 7 -14.49 -81.56 -2.06
CA PHE A 7 -13.16 -82.14 -2.09
C PHE A 7 -12.05 -81.09 -1.91
N LEU A 8 -12.24 -79.90 -2.50
CA LEU A 8 -11.28 -78.79 -2.36
C LEU A 8 -11.28 -78.18 -0.95
N SER A 9 -12.41 -78.17 -0.23
CA SER A 9 -12.47 -77.66 1.14
C SER A 9 -11.83 -78.60 2.18
N GLU A 10 -11.72 -79.90 1.88
CA GLU A 10 -11.01 -80.88 2.73
C GLU A 10 -9.48 -80.85 2.55
N LEU A 11 -8.99 -80.24 1.46
CA LEU A 11 -7.56 -80.16 1.17
C LEU A 11 -6.90 -79.01 1.92
N LYS A 12 -5.90 -79.33 2.75
CA LYS A 12 -5.09 -78.31 3.43
C LYS A 12 -4.22 -77.54 2.41
N PRO A 13 -4.26 -76.19 2.38
CA PRO A 13 -3.49 -75.37 1.45
C PRO A 13 -1.98 -75.67 1.44
N GLU A 14 -1.41 -75.98 2.60
CA GLU A 14 0.01 -76.32 2.74
C GLU A 14 0.41 -77.57 1.95
N TRP A 15 -0.43 -78.60 1.92
CA TRP A 15 -0.13 -79.85 1.21
C TRP A 15 -0.10 -79.64 -0.29
N VAL A 16 -1.04 -78.84 -0.78
CA VAL A 16 -1.15 -78.48 -2.19
C VAL A 16 0.05 -77.63 -2.62
N PHE A 17 0.48 -76.69 -1.77
CA PHE A 17 1.70 -75.91 -2.00
C PHE A 17 2.93 -76.81 -2.16
N TRP A 18 3.15 -77.75 -1.25
CA TRP A 18 4.31 -78.65 -1.30
C TRP A 18 4.27 -79.60 -2.50
N LEU A 19 3.08 -80.10 -2.87
CA LEU A 19 2.91 -80.97 -4.04
C LEU A 19 3.25 -80.24 -5.34
N ILE A 20 2.71 -79.04 -5.54
CA ILE A 20 2.96 -78.23 -6.74
C ILE A 20 4.44 -77.84 -6.84
N ASN A 21 5.04 -77.37 -5.74
CA ASN A 21 6.46 -77.00 -5.74
C ASN A 21 7.37 -78.22 -5.92
N GLY A 22 7.02 -79.37 -5.33
CA GLY A 22 7.74 -80.62 -5.56
C GLY A 22 7.72 -81.04 -7.03
N LEU A 23 6.56 -80.92 -7.69
CA LEU A 23 6.41 -81.20 -9.12
C LEU A 23 7.20 -80.20 -9.98
N LEU A 24 7.18 -78.91 -9.65
CA LEU A 24 8.00 -77.87 -10.31
C LEU A 24 9.50 -78.16 -10.21
N VAL A 25 9.99 -78.50 -9.02
CA VAL A 25 11.41 -78.82 -8.79
C VAL A 25 11.80 -80.10 -9.52
N TRP A 26 10.98 -81.14 -9.46
CA TRP A 26 11.22 -82.39 -10.18
C TRP A 26 11.32 -82.15 -11.70
N GLN A 27 10.38 -81.39 -12.26
CA GLN A 27 10.37 -81.08 -13.68
C GLN A 27 11.53 -80.16 -14.08
N PHE A 28 11.91 -79.22 -13.21
CA PHE A 28 13.09 -78.39 -13.41
C PHE A 28 14.36 -79.22 -13.46
N ILE A 29 14.58 -80.15 -12.53
CA ILE A 29 15.76 -81.03 -12.51
C ILE A 29 15.80 -81.85 -13.81
N ARG A 30 14.67 -82.41 -14.24
CA ARG A 30 14.57 -83.19 -15.48
C ARG A 30 15.00 -82.38 -16.70
N TYR A 31 14.47 -81.18 -16.89
CA TYR A 31 14.85 -80.33 -18.02
C TYR A 31 16.25 -79.71 -17.87
N TRP A 32 16.71 -79.47 -16.65
CA TRP A 32 18.06 -78.99 -16.37
C TRP A 32 19.13 -80.05 -16.65
N GLN A 33 18.83 -81.33 -16.49
CA GLN A 33 19.75 -82.43 -16.84
C GLN A 33 19.68 -82.82 -18.32
N ALA A 34 18.64 -82.41 -19.05
CA ALA A 34 18.56 -82.64 -20.48
C ALA A 34 19.59 -81.80 -21.25
N ASN A 35 20.27 -82.45 -22.20
CA ASN A 35 21.16 -81.83 -23.20
C ASN A 35 20.52 -81.76 -24.59
N ASP A 36 19.23 -82.05 -24.70
CA ASP A 36 18.44 -81.96 -25.93
C ASP A 36 17.90 -80.53 -26.08
N GLU A 37 18.10 -79.93 -27.25
CA GLU A 37 17.64 -78.58 -27.59
C GLU A 37 16.12 -78.45 -27.50
N GLN A 38 15.38 -79.50 -27.88
CA GLN A 38 13.91 -79.52 -27.77
C GLN A 38 13.45 -79.51 -26.32
N ALA A 39 14.15 -80.21 -25.43
CA ALA A 39 13.84 -80.24 -24.00
C ALA A 39 14.10 -78.87 -23.33
N LEU A 40 15.15 -78.15 -23.75
CA LEU A 40 15.45 -76.80 -23.27
C LEU A 40 14.51 -75.72 -23.86
N GLU A 41 13.88 -76.00 -24.99
CA GLU A 41 12.88 -75.13 -25.61
C GLU A 41 11.51 -75.24 -24.95
N HIS A 42 11.04 -76.45 -24.67
CA HIS A 42 9.73 -76.68 -24.05
C HIS A 42 9.73 -76.58 -22.51
N GLY A 43 10.91 -76.68 -21.88
CA GLY A 43 11.07 -76.63 -20.42
C GLY A 43 10.51 -75.37 -19.75
N PRO A 44 10.87 -74.15 -20.18
CA PRO A 44 10.36 -72.92 -19.60
C PRO A 44 8.83 -72.82 -19.66
N THR A 45 8.24 -73.13 -20.82
CA THR A 45 6.78 -73.10 -21.01
C THR A 45 6.10 -74.07 -20.06
N THR A 46 6.59 -75.32 -19.97
CA THR A 46 6.02 -76.34 -19.07
C THR A 46 6.04 -75.90 -17.61
N LEU A 47 7.16 -75.35 -17.13
CA LEU A 47 7.30 -74.87 -15.74
C LEU A 47 6.39 -73.67 -15.45
N THR A 48 6.25 -72.74 -16.40
CA THR A 48 5.33 -71.62 -16.25
C THR A 48 3.86 -72.08 -16.24
N THR A 49 3.48 -73.03 -17.09
CA THR A 49 2.11 -73.59 -17.12
C THR A 49 1.77 -74.30 -15.82
N ILE A 50 2.69 -75.10 -15.26
CA ILE A 50 2.50 -75.73 -13.94
C ILE A 50 2.34 -74.68 -12.84
N GLY A 51 3.15 -73.61 -12.88
CA GLY A 51 3.03 -72.46 -11.96
C GLY A 51 1.65 -71.78 -12.05
N VAL A 52 1.15 -71.55 -13.27
CA VAL A 52 -0.18 -70.96 -13.52
C VAL A 52 -1.30 -71.87 -13.02
N VAL A 53 -1.20 -73.19 -13.24
CA VAL A 53 -2.16 -74.17 -12.67
C VAL A 53 -2.14 -74.10 -11.15
N GLY A 54 -0.97 -73.96 -10.54
CA GLY A 54 -0.84 -73.76 -9.09
C GLY A 54 -1.52 -72.48 -8.58
N THR A 55 -1.48 -71.40 -9.35
CA THR A 55 -2.21 -70.16 -9.06
C THR A 55 -3.72 -70.38 -9.04
N PHE A 56 -4.27 -71.05 -10.04
CA PHE A 56 -5.71 -71.34 -10.10
C PHE A 56 -6.17 -72.23 -8.94
N ILE A 57 -5.38 -73.24 -8.58
CA ILE A 57 -5.69 -74.10 -7.44
C ILE A 57 -5.61 -73.31 -6.12
N GLY A 58 -4.59 -72.48 -5.93
CA GLY A 58 -4.45 -71.66 -4.71
C GLY A 58 -5.59 -70.65 -4.52
N ILE A 59 -6.03 -69.99 -5.60
CA ILE A 59 -7.21 -69.10 -5.57
C ILE A 59 -8.47 -69.90 -5.28
N SER A 60 -8.65 -71.07 -5.92
CA SER A 60 -9.81 -71.92 -5.69
C SER A 60 -9.91 -72.42 -4.25
N LEU A 61 -8.78 -72.73 -3.60
CA LEU A 61 -8.74 -73.10 -2.19
C LEU A 61 -9.04 -71.92 -1.27
N GLY A 62 -8.53 -70.72 -1.60
CA GLY A 62 -8.85 -69.49 -0.86
C GLY A 62 -10.33 -69.10 -0.93
N LEU A 63 -11.01 -69.45 -2.03
CA LEU A 63 -12.43 -69.20 -2.22
C LEU A 63 -13.34 -70.34 -1.71
N ALA A 64 -12.80 -71.55 -1.48
CA ALA A 64 -13.59 -72.73 -1.12
C ALA A 64 -14.37 -72.56 0.22
N ASN A 65 -13.81 -71.76 1.14
CA ASN A 65 -14.42 -71.46 2.43
C ASN A 65 -14.85 -69.98 2.54
N PHE A 66 -14.99 -69.27 1.41
CA PHE A 66 -15.37 -67.86 1.41
C PHE A 66 -16.88 -67.71 1.63
N ASP A 67 -17.27 -67.24 2.81
CA ASP A 67 -18.65 -66.92 3.14
C ASP A 67 -18.95 -65.43 2.86
N VAL A 68 -19.87 -65.20 1.92
CA VAL A 68 -20.34 -63.85 1.56
C VAL A 68 -21.05 -63.16 2.74
N LYS A 69 -21.57 -63.93 3.71
CA LYS A 69 -22.22 -63.40 4.91
C LYS A 69 -21.26 -63.05 6.04
N ASP A 70 -20.04 -63.61 6.03
CA ASP A 70 -18.97 -63.30 6.98
C ASP A 70 -17.66 -62.99 6.24
N ILE A 71 -17.62 -61.80 5.63
CA ILE A 71 -16.47 -61.33 4.87
C ILE A 71 -15.22 -61.22 5.76
N GLN A 72 -15.38 -60.82 7.03
CA GLN A 72 -14.25 -60.60 7.94
C GLN A 72 -13.60 -61.93 8.38
N GLY A 73 -14.40 -62.97 8.62
CA GLY A 73 -13.90 -64.33 8.85
C GLY A 73 -13.32 -65.00 7.58
N SER A 74 -13.79 -64.60 6.40
CA SER A 74 -13.39 -65.19 5.11
C SER A 74 -12.12 -64.60 4.50
N ILE A 75 -11.70 -63.39 4.90
CA ILE A 75 -10.49 -62.73 4.39
C ILE A 75 -9.19 -63.50 4.74
N PRO A 76 -8.95 -63.93 6.00
CA PRO A 76 -7.72 -64.64 6.35
C PRO A 76 -7.42 -65.91 5.51
N PRO A 77 -8.35 -66.88 5.35
CA PRO A 77 -8.10 -68.05 4.51
C PRO A 77 -7.99 -67.72 3.02
N LEU A 78 -8.68 -66.68 2.54
CA LEU A 78 -8.53 -66.18 1.18
C LEU A 78 -7.10 -65.64 0.93
N LEU A 79 -6.56 -64.86 1.86
CA LEU A 79 -5.20 -64.33 1.77
C LEU A 79 -4.13 -65.45 1.81
N GLU A 80 -4.39 -66.53 2.54
CA GLU A 80 -3.51 -67.69 2.60
C GLU A 80 -3.50 -68.50 1.28
N GLY A 81 -4.68 -68.71 0.68
CA GLY A 81 -4.80 -69.29 -0.66
C GLY A 81 -4.15 -68.43 -1.75
N LEU A 82 -4.32 -67.10 -1.64
CA LEU A 82 -3.70 -66.12 -2.54
C LEU A 82 -2.16 -66.12 -2.40
N LYS A 83 -1.62 -66.19 -1.18
CA LYS A 83 -0.18 -66.30 -0.92
C LYS A 83 0.41 -67.56 -1.59
N THR A 84 -0.29 -68.69 -1.45
CA THR A 84 0.06 -69.97 -2.09
C THR A 84 0.04 -69.85 -3.62
N ALA A 85 -0.97 -69.18 -4.17
CA ALA A 85 -1.15 -68.96 -5.59
C ALA A 85 -0.04 -68.09 -6.21
N PHE A 86 0.39 -67.03 -5.50
CA PHE A 86 1.47 -66.16 -5.95
C PHE A 86 2.83 -66.84 -5.88
N LEU A 87 3.15 -67.53 -4.78
CA LEU A 87 4.45 -68.17 -4.60
C LEU A 87 4.72 -69.27 -5.63
N THR A 88 3.71 -70.08 -5.96
CA THR A 88 3.83 -71.15 -6.98
C THR A 88 4.08 -70.60 -8.39
N SER A 89 3.45 -69.47 -8.75
CA SER A 89 3.68 -68.79 -10.03
C SER A 89 5.09 -68.20 -10.12
N ILE A 90 5.53 -67.50 -9.05
CA ILE A 90 6.87 -66.92 -8.97
C ILE A 90 7.93 -68.02 -9.13
N PHE A 91 7.75 -69.16 -8.44
CA PHE A 91 8.65 -70.30 -8.57
C PHE A 91 8.69 -70.87 -9.99
N GLY A 92 7.52 -71.07 -10.64
CA GLY A 92 7.45 -71.56 -12.01
C GLY A 92 8.15 -70.64 -13.02
N ILE A 93 7.99 -69.32 -12.87
CA ILE A 93 8.63 -68.31 -13.72
C ILE A 93 10.15 -68.27 -13.48
N LEU A 94 10.60 -68.27 -12.23
CA LEU A 94 12.02 -68.23 -11.89
C LEU A 94 12.76 -69.49 -12.38
N LEU A 95 12.18 -70.67 -12.19
CA LEU A 95 12.75 -71.91 -12.68
C LEU A 95 12.76 -71.96 -14.22
N GLY A 96 11.70 -71.47 -14.87
CA GLY A 96 11.64 -71.36 -16.33
C GLY A 96 12.69 -70.40 -16.91
N LEU A 97 12.92 -69.26 -16.25
CA LEU A 97 13.99 -68.32 -16.59
C LEU A 97 15.38 -68.95 -16.44
N GLY A 98 15.59 -69.77 -15.40
CA GLY A 98 16.82 -70.54 -15.23
C GLY A 98 17.12 -71.42 -16.44
N ILE A 99 16.14 -72.15 -16.95
CA ILE A 99 16.30 -72.99 -18.15
C ILE A 99 16.59 -72.14 -19.39
N LYS A 100 15.89 -71.02 -19.57
CA LYS A 100 16.13 -70.09 -20.68
C LYS A 100 17.55 -69.51 -20.65
N HIS A 101 18.07 -69.22 -19.45
CA HIS A 101 19.45 -68.78 -19.25
C HIS A 101 20.46 -69.88 -19.59
N LYS A 102 20.19 -71.14 -19.20
CA LYS A 102 21.01 -72.30 -19.61
C LYS A 102 21.02 -72.45 -21.14
N LYS A 103 19.86 -72.35 -21.81
CA LYS A 103 19.75 -72.38 -23.28
C LYS A 103 20.58 -71.28 -23.93
N LEU A 104 20.47 -70.04 -23.45
CA LEU A 104 21.23 -68.90 -23.95
C LEU A 104 22.74 -69.10 -23.78
N LYS A 105 23.18 -69.64 -22.63
CA LYS A 105 24.59 -69.94 -22.38
C LYS A 105 25.09 -71.10 -23.25
N LEU A 106 24.26 -72.11 -23.51
CA LEU A 106 24.57 -73.23 -24.42
C LEU A 106 24.74 -72.72 -25.86
N LEU A 107 23.80 -71.91 -26.35
CA LEU A 107 23.85 -71.29 -27.68
C LEU A 107 25.01 -70.30 -27.84
N ALA A 108 25.34 -69.53 -26.80
CA ALA A 108 26.47 -68.61 -26.78
C ALA A 108 27.83 -69.31 -26.63
N SER A 109 27.85 -70.58 -26.18
CA SER A 109 29.07 -71.39 -26.07
C SER A 109 29.29 -72.29 -27.29
N SER A 110 28.31 -72.40 -28.20
CA SER A 110 28.51 -73.00 -29.51
C SER A 110 29.31 -72.02 -30.37
N PRO A 111 30.48 -72.40 -30.90
CA PRO A 111 31.18 -71.56 -31.88
C PRO A 111 30.25 -71.32 -33.05
N VAL A 112 30.11 -70.07 -33.47
CA VAL A 112 29.47 -69.72 -34.74
C VAL A 112 30.32 -70.40 -35.82
N GLU A 113 29.89 -71.56 -36.29
CA GLU A 113 30.56 -72.29 -37.36
C GLU A 113 30.45 -71.49 -38.66
N GLU A 114 31.50 -70.71 -38.91
CA GLU A 114 31.69 -69.93 -40.12
C GLU A 114 31.70 -70.87 -41.33
N PHE A 115 30.92 -70.55 -42.36
CA PHE A 115 30.82 -71.36 -43.57
C PHE A 115 32.15 -71.27 -44.36
N THR A 116 33.07 -72.21 -44.13
CA THR A 116 34.37 -72.26 -44.83
C THR A 116 34.31 -73.11 -46.11
N PRO A 117 35.14 -72.78 -47.13
CA PRO A 117 35.26 -73.57 -48.37
C PRO A 117 35.61 -75.05 -48.14
N GLU A 118 36.36 -75.40 -47.09
CA GLU A 118 36.68 -76.80 -46.79
C GLU A 118 35.45 -77.65 -46.41
N ARG A 119 34.42 -77.04 -45.80
CA ARG A 119 33.20 -77.76 -45.40
C ARG A 119 32.25 -77.98 -46.57
N PHE A 120 32.18 -77.02 -47.50
CA PHE A 120 31.51 -77.23 -48.79
C PHE A 120 32.14 -78.43 -49.52
N GLN A 121 33.47 -78.53 -49.49
CA GLN A 121 34.20 -79.65 -50.07
C GLN A 121 33.93 -80.98 -49.33
N GLN A 122 33.85 -81.00 -48.00
CA GLN A 122 33.47 -82.20 -47.23
C GLN A 122 32.01 -82.65 -47.45
N MET A 123 31.04 -81.74 -47.51
CA MET A 123 29.65 -82.10 -47.83
C MET A 123 29.52 -82.63 -49.26
N PHE A 124 30.28 -82.07 -50.20
CA PHE A 124 30.29 -82.53 -51.59
C PHE A 124 30.99 -83.89 -51.73
N GLN A 125 32.06 -84.16 -50.97
CA GLN A 125 32.75 -85.45 -50.94
C GLN A 125 31.94 -86.57 -50.29
N GLY A 126 31.22 -86.30 -49.20
CA GLY A 126 30.34 -87.30 -48.58
C GLY A 126 29.19 -87.74 -49.50
N HIS A 127 28.74 -86.87 -50.39
CA HIS A 127 27.74 -87.21 -51.40
C HIS A 127 28.30 -88.06 -52.55
N LEU A 128 29.59 -87.87 -52.90
CA LEU A 128 30.29 -88.66 -53.92
C LEU A 128 30.66 -90.06 -53.42
N ASP A 129 31.07 -90.22 -52.16
CA ASP A 129 31.38 -91.52 -51.57
C ASP A 129 30.13 -92.41 -51.42
N SER A 130 29.00 -91.81 -51.02
CA SER A 130 27.70 -92.50 -50.97
C SER A 130 27.25 -93.05 -52.34
N GLN A 131 27.57 -92.34 -53.43
CA GLN A 131 27.21 -92.78 -54.78
C GLN A 131 28.14 -93.90 -55.31
N ALA A 132 29.39 -93.91 -54.87
CA ALA A 132 30.36 -94.97 -55.18
C ALA A 132 29.99 -96.31 -54.49
N GLU A 133 29.49 -96.26 -53.25
CA GLU A 133 29.07 -97.44 -52.47
C GLU A 133 27.83 -98.14 -53.07
N LEU A 134 26.89 -97.36 -53.63
CA LEU A 134 25.71 -97.89 -54.33
C LEU A 134 26.10 -98.67 -55.62
N THR A 135 27.12 -98.18 -56.33
CA THR A 135 27.65 -98.81 -57.54
C THR A 135 28.39 -100.11 -57.22
N GLN A 136 29.11 -100.15 -56.11
CA GLN A 136 29.80 -101.36 -55.63
C GLN A 136 28.82 -102.45 -55.19
N THR A 137 27.72 -102.05 -54.54
CA THR A 137 26.66 -102.98 -54.11
C THR A 137 25.93 -103.61 -55.30
N MET A 138 25.69 -102.86 -56.37
CA MET A 138 25.14 -103.42 -57.62
C MET A 138 26.09 -104.39 -58.32
N LYS A 139 27.40 -104.19 -58.23
CA LYS A 139 28.41 -105.11 -58.81
C LYS A 139 28.46 -106.45 -58.08
N VAL A 140 28.35 -106.45 -56.75
CA VAL A 140 28.33 -107.68 -55.92
C VAL A 140 27.06 -108.50 -56.17
N VAL A 141 25.91 -107.86 -56.45
CA VAL A 141 24.68 -108.57 -56.83
C VAL A 141 24.81 -109.22 -58.22
N ALA A 142 25.49 -108.56 -59.16
CA ALA A 142 25.75 -109.13 -60.49
C ALA A 142 26.74 -110.30 -60.48
N GLU A 143 27.74 -110.27 -59.59
CA GLU A 143 28.73 -111.36 -59.45
C GLU A 143 28.13 -112.59 -58.74
N ASN A 144 27.26 -112.42 -57.74
CA ASN A 144 26.60 -113.53 -57.04
C ASN A 144 25.56 -114.28 -57.88
N LEU A 145 25.05 -113.68 -58.96
CA LEU A 145 24.14 -114.34 -59.91
C LEU A 145 24.87 -115.23 -60.93
N ASN A 146 26.20 -115.21 -60.97
CA ASN A 146 26.99 -115.83 -62.04
C ASN A 146 27.98 -116.92 -61.55
N SER A 147 28.00 -117.26 -60.26
CA SER A 147 28.96 -118.25 -59.72
C SER A 147 28.35 -119.17 -58.66
N ASN A 148 27.75 -120.28 -59.09
CA ASN A 148 27.82 -121.56 -58.39
C ASN A 148 27.38 -122.72 -59.31
N LYS A 149 28.35 -123.29 -60.02
CA LYS A 149 28.30 -124.59 -60.69
C LYS A 149 29.12 -125.56 -59.83
N GLU A 150 28.49 -126.66 -59.39
CA GLU A 150 29.05 -127.96 -58.93
C GLU A 150 27.94 -128.61 -58.07
N ASP A 151 27.07 -129.48 -58.60
CA ASP A 151 27.32 -130.92 -58.80
C ASP A 151 26.55 -131.52 -59.99
N SER A 152 27.23 -132.39 -60.75
CA SER A 152 26.91 -132.80 -62.12
C SER A 152 26.29 -134.21 -62.28
N ILE A 153 25.49 -134.32 -63.33
CA ILE A 153 24.59 -135.40 -63.83
C ILE A 153 25.31 -136.69 -64.29
N SER A 154 26.64 -136.79 -64.15
CA SER A 154 27.43 -137.94 -64.61
C SER A 154 27.05 -139.27 -63.92
N SER A 155 26.59 -139.23 -62.67
CA SER A 155 26.11 -140.41 -61.93
C SER A 155 24.75 -140.93 -62.45
N ILE A 156 23.90 -140.03 -62.95
CA ILE A 156 22.56 -140.33 -63.48
C ILE A 156 22.66 -141.01 -64.86
N LEU A 157 23.65 -140.62 -65.66
CA LEU A 157 23.90 -141.16 -67.01
C LEU A 157 24.19 -142.67 -67.03
N ALA A 158 24.78 -143.23 -65.96
CA ALA A 158 25.06 -144.66 -65.89
C ALA A 158 23.79 -145.52 -65.70
N LYS A 159 22.78 -145.00 -64.99
CA LYS A 159 21.49 -145.70 -64.81
C LYS A 159 20.57 -145.56 -66.02
N VAL A 160 20.60 -144.40 -66.70
CA VAL A 160 19.79 -144.14 -67.91
C VAL A 160 20.22 -145.00 -69.10
N ARG A 161 21.50 -145.37 -69.21
CA ARG A 161 22.01 -146.17 -70.35
C ARG A 161 21.34 -147.54 -70.48
N ASN A 162 20.98 -148.17 -69.36
CA ASN A 162 20.41 -149.51 -69.36
C ASN A 162 18.88 -149.50 -69.58
N ASP A 163 18.17 -148.46 -69.17
CA ASP A 163 16.73 -148.27 -69.45
C ASP A 163 16.46 -147.84 -70.91
N LEU A 164 17.40 -147.13 -71.54
CA LEU A 164 17.22 -146.56 -72.88
C LEU A 164 17.30 -147.60 -74.01
N ALA A 165 17.97 -148.74 -73.77
CA ALA A 165 18.10 -149.80 -74.77
C ALA A 165 16.79 -150.57 -75.02
N ASP A 166 15.97 -150.74 -73.98
CA ASP A 166 14.70 -151.47 -74.08
C ASP A 166 13.53 -150.56 -74.54
N GLN A 167 13.63 -149.25 -74.30
CA GLN A 167 12.61 -148.28 -74.68
C GLN A 167 12.74 -147.80 -76.15
N SER A 168 13.94 -147.88 -76.75
CA SER A 168 14.17 -147.37 -78.11
C SER A 168 13.43 -148.16 -79.21
N GLN A 169 13.19 -149.45 -78.99
CA GLN A 169 12.54 -150.31 -79.99
C GLN A 169 11.02 -150.14 -80.04
N LYS A 170 10.37 -149.78 -78.92
CA LYS A 170 8.93 -149.44 -78.87
C LYS A 170 8.64 -148.01 -79.37
N LEU A 171 9.58 -147.08 -79.22
CA LEU A 171 9.43 -145.67 -79.60
C LEU A 171 9.52 -145.37 -81.11
N LEU A 172 10.03 -146.29 -81.93
CA LEU A 172 10.15 -146.07 -83.38
C LEU A 172 8.84 -146.31 -84.14
N ALA A 173 8.01 -147.25 -83.67
CA ALA A 173 6.70 -147.53 -84.29
C ALA A 173 5.65 -146.46 -83.96
N GLN A 174 5.71 -145.85 -82.77
CA GLN A 174 4.75 -144.82 -82.32
C GLN A 174 5.03 -143.43 -82.90
N ARG A 175 6.26 -143.17 -83.37
CA ARG A 175 6.69 -141.83 -83.83
C ARG A 175 6.18 -141.43 -85.22
N GLN A 176 5.86 -142.39 -86.10
CA GLN A 176 5.42 -142.06 -87.47
C GLN A 176 3.94 -141.67 -87.54
N LEU A 177 3.07 -142.21 -86.67
CA LEU A 177 1.65 -141.86 -86.62
C LEU A 177 1.41 -140.50 -85.93
N HIS A 178 2.05 -140.25 -84.78
CA HIS A 178 1.85 -138.99 -84.03
C HIS A 178 2.40 -137.73 -84.73
N HIS A 179 3.32 -137.85 -85.69
CA HIS A 179 3.97 -136.69 -86.30
C HIS A 179 3.12 -135.99 -87.37
N ASN A 180 2.16 -136.68 -87.98
CA ASN A 180 1.27 -136.08 -88.97
C ASN A 180 0.06 -135.36 -88.32
N GLU A 181 -0.58 -135.96 -87.32
CA GLU A 181 -1.68 -135.30 -86.57
C GLU A 181 -1.21 -134.03 -85.84
N SER A 182 -0.06 -134.09 -85.16
CA SER A 182 0.46 -132.95 -84.39
C SER A 182 0.82 -131.72 -85.25
N ARG A 183 1.03 -131.89 -86.56
CA ARG A 183 1.38 -130.78 -87.45
C ARG A 183 0.15 -130.01 -87.93
N GLU A 184 -0.99 -130.68 -88.06
CA GLU A 184 -2.27 -130.09 -88.41
C GLU A 184 -2.89 -129.36 -87.21
N ASP A 185 -2.83 -129.96 -86.01
CA ASP A 185 -3.30 -129.34 -84.78
C ASP A 185 -2.50 -128.08 -84.41
N MET A 186 -1.18 -128.08 -84.62
CA MET A 186 -0.33 -126.91 -84.36
C MET A 186 -0.64 -125.76 -85.34
N ALA A 187 -0.94 -126.08 -86.61
CA ALA A 187 -1.29 -125.06 -87.60
C ALA A 187 -2.65 -124.40 -87.29
N ASN A 188 -3.64 -125.19 -86.87
CA ASN A 188 -4.95 -124.68 -86.46
C ASN A 188 -4.88 -123.90 -85.14
N PHE A 189 -4.11 -124.36 -84.16
CA PHE A 189 -3.90 -123.67 -82.89
C PHE A 189 -3.20 -122.31 -83.09
N ILE A 190 -2.16 -122.24 -83.93
CA ILE A 190 -1.48 -120.97 -84.22
C ILE A 190 -2.44 -119.98 -84.92
N LYS A 191 -3.34 -120.46 -85.77
CA LYS A 191 -4.35 -119.62 -86.43
C LYS A 191 -5.39 -119.08 -85.44
N GLU A 192 -5.94 -119.94 -84.57
CA GLU A 192 -6.90 -119.55 -83.53
C GLU A 192 -6.29 -118.60 -82.51
N LEU A 193 -5.05 -118.86 -82.11
CA LEU A 193 -4.35 -118.03 -81.13
C LEU A 193 -4.00 -116.66 -81.72
N ALA A 194 -3.60 -116.58 -82.99
CA ALA A 194 -3.35 -115.31 -83.66
C ALA A 194 -4.63 -114.47 -83.87
N GLU A 195 -5.76 -115.11 -84.23
CA GLU A 195 -7.04 -114.41 -84.44
C GLU A 195 -7.71 -113.96 -83.13
N GLN A 196 -7.69 -114.78 -82.08
CA GLN A 196 -8.38 -114.46 -80.81
C GLN A 196 -7.54 -113.60 -79.86
N SER A 197 -6.24 -113.86 -79.71
CA SER A 197 -5.42 -113.14 -78.71
C SER A 197 -5.10 -111.71 -79.13
N THR A 198 -4.78 -111.49 -80.42
CA THR A 198 -4.43 -110.15 -80.92
C THR A 198 -5.64 -109.22 -80.90
N LYS A 199 -6.83 -109.74 -81.22
CA LYS A 199 -8.06 -108.96 -81.23
C LYS A 199 -8.55 -108.63 -79.81
N ALA A 200 -8.52 -109.60 -78.90
CA ALA A 200 -8.90 -109.39 -77.50
C ALA A 200 -7.97 -108.42 -76.77
N ILE A 201 -6.66 -108.46 -77.05
CA ILE A 201 -5.68 -107.54 -76.47
C ILE A 201 -5.88 -106.13 -77.01
N ILE A 202 -6.10 -105.95 -78.32
CA ILE A 202 -6.33 -104.62 -78.91
C ILE A 202 -7.64 -104.03 -78.38
N GLU A 203 -8.73 -104.80 -78.28
CA GLU A 203 -10.00 -104.34 -77.71
C GLU A 203 -9.86 -103.95 -76.23
N GLN A 204 -9.16 -104.74 -75.42
CA GLN A 204 -8.89 -104.36 -74.03
C GLN A 204 -7.99 -103.13 -73.90
N LEU A 205 -6.96 -103.00 -74.74
CA LEU A 205 -6.07 -101.83 -74.70
C LEU A 205 -6.82 -100.57 -75.13
N GLU A 206 -7.68 -100.68 -76.15
CA GLU A 206 -8.51 -99.58 -76.62
C GLU A 206 -9.55 -99.18 -75.55
N GLN A 207 -10.11 -100.14 -74.83
CA GLN A 207 -11.02 -99.89 -73.72
C GLN A 207 -10.30 -99.24 -72.53
N VAL A 208 -9.11 -99.70 -72.16
CA VAL A 208 -8.30 -99.07 -71.09
C VAL A 208 -7.88 -97.65 -71.47
N ILE A 209 -7.53 -97.40 -72.74
CA ILE A 209 -7.20 -96.04 -73.20
C ILE A 209 -8.43 -95.14 -73.23
N ARG A 210 -9.61 -95.65 -73.60
CA ARG A 210 -10.88 -94.90 -73.48
C ARG A 210 -11.21 -94.59 -72.03
N ASP A 211 -11.19 -95.60 -71.14
CA ASP A 211 -11.46 -95.44 -69.71
C ASP A 211 -10.45 -94.50 -69.05
N PHE A 212 -9.19 -94.51 -69.51
CA PHE A 212 -8.16 -93.57 -69.08
C PHE A 212 -8.44 -92.15 -69.58
N ASN A 213 -8.79 -91.96 -70.85
CA ASN A 213 -9.11 -90.64 -71.39
C ASN A 213 -10.39 -90.04 -70.80
N GLU A 214 -11.43 -90.86 -70.56
CA GLU A 214 -12.65 -90.42 -69.88
C GLU A 214 -12.36 -90.04 -68.42
N ASN A 215 -11.67 -90.90 -67.65
CA ASN A 215 -11.29 -90.55 -66.28
C ASN A 215 -10.32 -89.36 -66.21
N LEU A 216 -9.42 -89.18 -67.18
CA LEU A 216 -8.50 -88.05 -67.19
C LEU A 216 -9.25 -86.75 -67.45
N ALA A 217 -10.17 -86.72 -68.41
CA ALA A 217 -11.02 -85.56 -68.65
C ALA A 217 -11.94 -85.24 -67.45
N GLU A 218 -12.53 -86.26 -66.83
CA GLU A 218 -13.48 -86.09 -65.74
C GLU A 218 -12.79 -85.76 -64.40
N GLN A 219 -11.83 -86.57 -63.95
CA GLN A 219 -11.19 -86.38 -62.64
C GLN A 219 -10.22 -85.19 -62.60
N PHE A 220 -9.48 -84.91 -63.68
CA PHE A 220 -8.65 -83.70 -63.71
C PHE A 220 -9.49 -82.45 -63.99
N GLY A 221 -10.54 -82.54 -64.80
CA GLY A 221 -11.48 -81.44 -64.99
C GLY A 221 -12.13 -81.01 -63.68
N GLU A 222 -12.65 -81.96 -62.91
CA GLU A 222 -13.19 -81.74 -61.56
C GLU A 222 -12.13 -81.20 -60.58
N ASN A 223 -10.91 -81.75 -60.59
CA ASN A 223 -9.85 -81.28 -59.70
C ASN A 223 -9.37 -79.86 -60.04
N PHE A 224 -9.27 -79.49 -61.31
CA PHE A 224 -8.96 -78.10 -61.70
C PHE A 224 -10.08 -77.13 -61.32
N LYS A 225 -11.33 -77.58 -61.37
CA LYS A 225 -12.47 -76.78 -60.90
C LYS A 225 -12.42 -76.54 -59.39
N ARG A 226 -12.18 -77.60 -58.60
CA ARG A 226 -11.97 -77.49 -57.14
C ARG A 226 -10.75 -76.65 -56.79
N LEU A 227 -9.68 -76.76 -57.59
CA LEU A 227 -8.49 -75.93 -57.41
C LEU A 227 -8.78 -74.45 -57.70
N ASP A 228 -9.49 -74.13 -58.78
CA ASP A 228 -9.92 -72.76 -59.10
C ASP A 228 -10.81 -72.17 -58.00
N GLU A 229 -11.76 -72.95 -57.48
CA GLU A 229 -12.58 -72.56 -56.32
C GLU A 229 -11.73 -72.31 -55.07
N SER A 230 -10.74 -73.17 -54.80
CA SER A 230 -9.82 -73.00 -53.68
C SER A 230 -8.95 -71.75 -53.83
N VAL A 231 -8.44 -71.48 -55.04
CA VAL A 231 -7.64 -70.28 -55.34
C VAL A 231 -8.49 -69.01 -55.24
N LYS A 232 -9.75 -69.03 -55.70
CA LYS A 232 -10.70 -67.91 -55.52
C LYS A 232 -10.99 -67.65 -54.04
N ALA A 233 -11.26 -68.70 -53.26
CA ALA A 233 -11.44 -68.57 -51.82
C ALA A 233 -10.19 -68.00 -51.13
N LEU A 234 -9.00 -68.37 -51.61
CA LEU A 234 -7.73 -67.85 -51.09
C LEU A 234 -7.52 -66.37 -51.46
N LEU A 235 -7.91 -65.94 -52.66
CA LEU A 235 -7.93 -64.54 -53.06
C LEU A 235 -8.94 -63.71 -52.26
N GLU A 236 -10.16 -64.23 -52.05
CA GLU A 236 -11.14 -63.60 -51.17
C GLU A 236 -10.62 -63.46 -49.74
N TRP A 237 -10.03 -64.54 -49.21
CA TRP A 237 -9.39 -64.52 -47.90
C TRP A 237 -8.27 -63.48 -47.85
N GLN A 238 -7.43 -63.37 -48.89
CA GLN A 238 -6.37 -62.37 -48.96
C GLN A 238 -6.92 -60.95 -48.96
N GLN A 239 -8.02 -60.70 -49.68
CA GLN A 239 -8.70 -59.41 -49.72
C GLN A 239 -9.26 -59.02 -48.35
N GLN A 240 -9.93 -59.98 -47.68
CA GLN A 240 -10.46 -59.80 -46.33
C GLN A 240 -9.35 -59.60 -45.31
N TYR A 241 -8.26 -60.36 -45.42
CA TYR A 241 -7.10 -60.24 -44.55
C TYR A 241 -6.44 -58.87 -44.70
N LYS A 242 -6.31 -58.34 -45.93
CA LYS A 242 -5.84 -56.97 -46.16
C LYS A 242 -6.71 -55.95 -45.41
N GLN A 243 -8.04 -56.03 -45.56
CA GLN A 243 -8.95 -55.12 -44.83
C GLN A 243 -8.83 -55.26 -43.31
N GLN A 244 -8.64 -56.48 -42.82
CA GLN A 244 -8.44 -56.72 -41.40
C GLN A 244 -7.15 -56.07 -40.89
N ILE A 245 -6.05 -56.18 -41.65
CA ILE A 245 -4.77 -55.54 -41.32
C ILE A 245 -4.89 -54.01 -41.36
N GLU A 246 -5.60 -53.44 -42.33
CA GLU A 246 -5.87 -52.00 -42.38
C GLU A 246 -6.62 -51.53 -41.12
N LYS A 247 -7.74 -52.18 -40.78
CA LYS A 247 -8.50 -51.86 -39.56
C LYS A 247 -7.68 -52.06 -38.27
N GLN A 248 -6.86 -53.09 -38.22
CA GLN A 248 -6.02 -53.37 -37.07
C GLN A 248 -4.90 -52.32 -36.93
N THR A 249 -4.36 -51.84 -38.05
CA THR A 249 -3.37 -50.76 -38.07
C THR A 249 -3.98 -49.46 -37.57
N GLU A 250 -5.17 -49.09 -38.06
CA GLU A 250 -5.92 -47.91 -37.57
C GLU A 250 -6.20 -48.01 -36.05
N ALA A 251 -6.61 -49.20 -35.57
CA ALA A 251 -6.85 -49.42 -34.16
C ALA A 251 -5.57 -49.27 -33.32
N PHE A 252 -4.42 -49.73 -33.83
CA PHE A 252 -3.13 -49.56 -33.14
C PHE A 252 -2.65 -48.10 -33.13
N GLU A 253 -2.83 -47.36 -34.21
CA GLU A 253 -2.52 -45.91 -34.23
C GLU A 253 -3.39 -45.15 -33.22
N SER A 254 -4.69 -45.43 -33.18
CA SER A 254 -5.60 -44.83 -32.21
C SER A 254 -5.25 -45.19 -30.77
N ALA A 255 -4.87 -46.46 -30.52
CA ALA A 255 -4.42 -46.90 -29.21
C ALA A 255 -3.14 -46.18 -28.77
N ALA A 256 -2.17 -46.00 -29.69
CA ALA A 256 -0.94 -45.27 -29.41
C ALA A 256 -1.21 -43.79 -29.07
N GLU A 257 -2.12 -43.14 -29.80
CA GLU A 257 -2.52 -41.76 -29.51
C GLU A 257 -3.18 -41.64 -28.13
N GLN A 258 -4.13 -42.54 -27.81
CA GLN A 258 -4.77 -42.63 -26.50
C GLN A 258 -3.72 -42.81 -25.38
N GLN A 259 -2.73 -43.67 -25.59
CA GLN A 259 -1.66 -43.91 -24.63
C GLN A 259 -0.82 -42.65 -24.40
N GLY A 260 -0.54 -41.88 -25.45
CA GLY A 260 0.09 -40.57 -25.36
C GLY A 260 -0.73 -39.57 -24.52
N ARG A 261 -2.05 -39.52 -24.74
CA ARG A 261 -2.96 -38.68 -23.94
C ARG A 261 -3.03 -39.12 -22.48
N THR A 262 -3.04 -40.42 -22.21
CA THR A 262 -2.98 -40.95 -20.83
C THR A 262 -1.67 -40.56 -20.15
N ALA A 263 -0.54 -40.61 -20.86
CA ALA A 263 0.75 -40.19 -20.32
C ALA A 263 0.76 -38.69 -19.95
N GLN A 264 0.18 -37.83 -20.79
CA GLN A 264 0.00 -36.41 -20.49
C GLN A 264 -0.90 -36.19 -19.27
N ALA A 265 -2.06 -36.84 -19.22
CA ALA A 265 -2.98 -36.73 -18.09
C ALA A 265 -2.31 -37.19 -16.78
N LEU A 266 -1.50 -38.25 -16.83
CA LEU A 266 -0.76 -38.73 -15.65
C LEU A 266 0.28 -37.71 -15.19
N THR A 267 0.91 -37.00 -16.12
CA THR A 267 1.87 -35.91 -15.81
C THR A 267 1.15 -34.73 -15.15
N GLU A 268 -0.04 -34.35 -15.62
CA GLU A 268 -0.85 -33.30 -14.99
C GLU A 268 -1.32 -33.69 -13.57
N VAL A 269 -1.69 -34.96 -13.38
CA VAL A 269 -2.04 -35.51 -12.06
C VAL A 269 -0.82 -35.47 -11.13
N GLU A 270 0.36 -35.87 -11.60
CA GLU A 270 1.61 -35.79 -10.82
C GLU A 270 1.88 -34.36 -10.38
N GLN A 271 1.79 -33.40 -11.31
CA GLN A 271 2.02 -31.99 -11.03
C GLN A 271 1.01 -31.42 -10.02
N SER A 272 -0.27 -31.75 -10.17
CA SER A 272 -1.33 -31.33 -9.22
C SER A 272 -1.14 -31.96 -7.84
N THR A 273 -0.72 -33.22 -7.81
CA THR A 273 -0.48 -33.95 -6.55
C THR A 273 0.73 -33.40 -5.81
N ARG A 274 1.76 -32.91 -6.53
CA ARG A 274 2.92 -32.23 -5.95
C ARG A 274 2.58 -30.94 -5.19
N ALA A 275 1.47 -30.28 -5.50
CA ALA A 275 1.03 -29.07 -4.79
C ALA A 275 0.35 -29.37 -3.45
N ILE A 276 -0.10 -30.60 -3.21
CA ILE A 276 -0.81 -30.98 -1.97
C ILE A 276 0.06 -30.76 -0.72
N PRO A 277 1.35 -31.20 -0.67
CA PRO A 277 2.21 -30.91 0.48
C PRO A 277 2.36 -29.41 0.78
N ASP A 278 2.51 -28.57 -0.25
CA ASP A 278 2.63 -27.12 -0.07
C ASP A 278 1.34 -26.52 0.52
N HIS A 279 0.18 -26.94 0.01
CA HIS A 279 -1.11 -26.54 0.58
C HIS A 279 -1.31 -27.04 2.02
N MET A 280 -0.85 -28.25 2.34
CA MET A 280 -0.88 -28.76 3.71
C MET A 280 0.04 -27.96 4.64
N SER A 281 1.21 -27.52 4.17
CA SER A 281 2.10 -26.64 4.94
C SER A 281 1.47 -25.26 5.17
N GLN A 282 0.77 -24.70 4.18
CA GLN A 282 0.02 -23.46 4.35
C GLN A 282 -1.14 -23.62 5.33
N MET A 283 -1.83 -24.76 5.30
CA MET A 283 -2.89 -25.08 6.25
C MET A 283 -2.36 -25.17 7.69
N ASP A 284 -1.19 -25.80 7.90
CA ASP A 284 -0.53 -25.85 9.21
C ASP A 284 -0.24 -24.43 9.74
N ALA A 285 0.26 -23.54 8.88
CA ALA A 285 0.48 -22.14 9.24
C ALA A 285 -0.83 -21.41 9.63
N ILE A 286 -1.93 -21.66 8.91
CA ILE A 286 -3.25 -21.09 9.24
C ILE A 286 -3.76 -21.64 10.57
N LEU A 287 -3.63 -22.94 10.81
CA LEU A 287 -4.05 -23.57 12.07
C LEU A 287 -3.27 -23.01 13.25
N LYS A 288 -1.96 -22.80 13.08
CA LYS A 288 -1.12 -22.16 14.10
C LYS A 288 -1.52 -20.72 14.37
N ALA A 289 -1.73 -19.92 13.33
CA ALA A 289 -2.21 -18.54 13.49
C ALA A 289 -3.58 -18.46 14.18
N ASN A 290 -4.48 -19.41 13.91
CA ASN A 290 -5.76 -19.52 14.60
C ASN A 290 -5.60 -19.88 16.08
N ALA A 291 -4.69 -20.81 16.41
CA ALA A 291 -4.38 -21.15 17.78
C ALA A 291 -3.85 -19.92 18.55
N ASP A 292 -2.93 -19.16 17.95
CA ASP A 292 -2.41 -17.92 18.53
C ASP A 292 -3.52 -16.87 18.71
N GLN A 293 -4.44 -16.74 17.76
CA GLN A 293 -5.60 -15.85 17.89
C GLN A 293 -6.54 -16.27 19.02
N LEU A 294 -6.81 -17.57 19.17
CA LEU A 294 -7.63 -18.08 20.28
C LEU A 294 -6.99 -17.78 21.63
N GLU A 295 -5.67 -17.92 21.75
CA GLU A 295 -4.94 -17.56 22.97
C GLU A 295 -5.05 -16.05 23.26
N ALA A 296 -4.83 -15.20 22.24
CA ALA A 296 -4.98 -13.76 22.37
C ALA A 296 -6.42 -13.35 22.75
N LEU A 297 -7.43 -14.01 22.17
CA LEU A 297 -8.84 -13.76 22.47
C LEU A 297 -9.19 -14.20 23.89
N THR A 298 -8.64 -15.31 24.36
CA THR A 298 -8.75 -15.77 25.75
C THR A 298 -8.11 -14.77 26.72
N ALA A 299 -6.92 -14.24 26.39
CA ALA A 299 -6.27 -13.20 27.19
C ALA A 299 -7.08 -11.89 27.23
N ASN A 300 -7.67 -11.49 26.10
CA ASN A 300 -8.55 -10.32 26.03
C ASN A 300 -9.81 -10.51 26.87
N LEU A 301 -10.46 -11.68 26.81
CA LEU A 301 -11.61 -12.01 27.66
C LEU A 301 -11.23 -11.98 29.15
N GLY A 302 -10.04 -12.47 29.52
CA GLY A 302 -9.51 -12.34 30.87
C GLY A 302 -9.30 -10.87 31.29
N SER A 303 -8.88 -10.01 30.36
CA SER A 303 -8.76 -8.56 30.60
C SER A 303 -10.12 -7.89 30.77
N PHE A 304 -11.14 -8.29 30.01
CA PHE A 304 -12.52 -7.84 30.22
C PHE A 304 -13.09 -8.30 31.56
N ALA A 305 -12.78 -9.52 32.01
CA ALA A 305 -13.16 -9.97 33.34
C ALA A 305 -12.54 -9.09 34.44
N LYS A 306 -11.26 -8.73 34.31
CA LYS A 306 -10.60 -7.77 35.22
C LYS A 306 -11.20 -6.36 35.15
N LEU A 307 -11.61 -5.91 33.95
CA LEU A 307 -12.30 -4.64 33.79
C LEU A 307 -13.64 -4.64 34.55
N ARG A 308 -14.39 -5.74 34.46
CA ARG A 308 -15.64 -5.91 35.20
C ARG A 308 -15.40 -5.85 36.71
N GLU A 309 -14.41 -6.58 37.20
CA GLU A 309 -14.03 -6.60 38.62
C GLU A 309 -13.65 -5.20 39.11
N LYS A 310 -12.77 -4.48 38.38
CA LYS A 310 -12.42 -3.09 38.73
C LYS A 310 -13.60 -2.12 38.66
N ALA A 311 -14.54 -2.32 37.74
CA ALA A 311 -15.74 -1.50 37.67
C ALA A 311 -16.68 -1.78 38.86
N GLU A 312 -16.79 -3.05 39.28
CA GLU A 312 -17.53 -3.49 40.46
C GLU A 312 -16.94 -2.89 41.75
N GLU A 313 -15.61 -2.79 41.84
CA GLU A 313 -14.90 -2.10 42.94
C GLU A 313 -15.04 -0.57 42.91
N ALA A 314 -15.10 0.04 41.72
CA ALA A 314 -15.17 1.50 41.57
C ALA A 314 -16.55 2.07 41.85
N LEU A 315 -17.62 1.31 41.61
CA LEU A 315 -19.02 1.73 41.84
C LEU A 315 -19.27 2.19 43.30
N PRO A 316 -18.87 1.43 44.35
CA PRO A 316 -18.96 1.88 45.74
C PRO A 316 -18.18 3.16 46.02
N VAL A 317 -16.98 3.29 45.46
CA VAL A 317 -16.12 4.48 45.65
C VAL A 317 -16.76 5.72 45.02
N ILE A 318 -17.41 5.56 43.86
CA ILE A 318 -18.17 6.63 43.23
C ILE A 318 -19.36 7.03 44.11
N ASP A 319 -20.10 6.07 44.67
CA ASP A 319 -21.22 6.34 45.58
C ASP A 319 -20.76 7.11 46.83
N GLU A 320 -19.64 6.71 47.43
CA GLU A 320 -19.02 7.41 48.56
C GLU A 320 -18.60 8.84 48.20
N HIS A 321 -17.99 9.05 47.04
CA HIS A 321 -17.62 10.39 46.57
C HIS A 321 -18.83 11.26 46.27
N ILE A 322 -19.90 10.71 45.69
CA ILE A 322 -21.15 11.43 45.45
C ILE A 322 -21.77 11.85 46.80
N ALA A 323 -21.84 10.94 47.77
CA ALA A 323 -22.34 11.25 49.11
C ALA A 323 -21.50 12.34 49.80
N SER A 324 -20.16 12.26 49.68
CA SER A 324 -19.25 13.28 50.21
C SER A 324 -19.41 14.63 49.51
N ALA A 325 -19.62 14.64 48.19
CA ALA A 325 -19.87 15.86 47.42
C ALA A 325 -21.19 16.52 47.84
N ILE A 326 -22.27 15.73 48.00
CA ILE A 326 -23.56 16.21 48.51
C ILE A 326 -23.39 16.84 49.89
N LYS A 327 -22.69 16.17 50.82
CA LYS A 327 -22.39 16.70 52.16
C LYS A 327 -21.59 18.00 52.12
N THR A 328 -20.63 18.10 51.20
CA THR A 328 -19.81 19.32 51.04
C THR A 328 -20.65 20.48 50.52
N VAL A 329 -21.56 20.21 49.57
CA VAL A 329 -22.51 21.20 49.05
C VAL A 329 -23.48 21.63 50.15
N GLU A 330 -24.02 20.70 50.94
CA GLU A 330 -24.90 20.99 52.08
C GLU A 330 -24.22 21.95 53.07
N GLN A 331 -22.98 21.64 53.47
CA GLN A 331 -22.19 22.52 54.35
C GLN A 331 -21.89 23.89 53.71
N ALA A 332 -21.66 23.95 52.41
CA ALA A 332 -21.42 25.21 51.71
C ALA A 332 -22.69 26.08 51.69
N VAL A 333 -23.85 25.47 51.45
CA VAL A 333 -25.16 26.14 51.50
C VAL A 333 -25.45 26.64 52.91
N GLU A 334 -25.17 25.84 53.95
CA GLU A 334 -25.37 26.23 55.34
C GLU A 334 -24.45 27.40 55.74
N ARG A 335 -23.16 27.35 55.35
CA ARG A 335 -22.23 28.48 55.56
C ARG A 335 -22.65 29.73 54.79
N ALA A 336 -23.10 29.59 53.55
CA ALA A 336 -23.59 30.71 52.76
C ALA A 336 -24.83 31.36 53.41
N SER A 337 -25.78 30.55 53.87
CA SER A 337 -26.97 31.01 54.59
C SER A 337 -26.58 31.76 55.88
N GLY A 338 -25.66 31.21 56.68
CA GLY A 338 -25.13 31.87 57.87
C GLY A 338 -24.42 33.20 57.55
N HIS A 339 -23.61 33.23 56.49
CA HIS A 339 -22.95 34.46 56.03
C HIS A 339 -23.95 35.51 55.56
N TYR A 340 -25.01 35.12 54.85
CA TYR A 340 -26.09 36.04 54.45
C TYR A 340 -26.81 36.64 55.66
N GLN A 341 -27.08 35.86 56.71
CA GLN A 341 -27.66 36.39 57.95
C GLN A 341 -26.73 37.38 58.65
N ASN A 342 -25.42 37.09 58.69
CA ASN A 342 -24.44 38.02 59.24
C ASN A 342 -24.38 39.32 58.41
N LEU A 343 -24.35 39.24 57.08
CA LEU A 343 -24.36 40.41 56.19
C LEU A 343 -25.60 41.29 56.41
N LEU A 344 -26.78 40.68 56.58
CA LEU A 344 -28.01 41.41 56.89
C LEU A 344 -27.94 42.11 58.25
N THR A 345 -27.33 41.47 59.25
CA THR A 345 -27.09 42.07 60.57
C THR A 345 -26.11 43.23 60.49
N ASP A 346 -24.95 43.04 59.84
CA ASP A 346 -23.92 44.06 59.68
C ASP A 346 -24.45 45.27 58.90
N SER A 347 -25.21 45.02 57.83
CA SER A 347 -25.87 46.07 57.05
C SER A 347 -26.86 46.87 57.90
N ARG A 348 -27.63 46.20 58.77
CA ARG A 348 -28.52 46.87 59.72
C ARG A 348 -27.75 47.73 60.72
N THR A 349 -26.67 47.20 61.29
CA THR A 349 -25.79 47.96 62.20
C THR A 349 -25.18 49.18 61.50
N MET A 350 -24.71 49.03 60.25
CA MET A 350 -24.16 50.13 59.47
C MET A 350 -25.21 51.21 59.17
N LEU A 351 -26.46 50.82 58.88
CA LEU A 351 -27.57 51.77 58.70
C LEU A 351 -27.90 52.51 60.00
N ASP A 352 -27.87 51.83 61.15
CA ASP A 352 -28.08 52.44 62.46
C ASP A 352 -26.93 53.41 62.82
N ASP A 353 -25.68 53.03 62.56
CA ASP A 353 -24.50 53.88 62.75
C ASP A 353 -24.52 55.11 61.84
N PHE A 354 -24.91 54.94 60.57
CA PHE A 354 -25.08 56.04 59.62
C PHE A 354 -26.19 57.00 60.09
N SER A 355 -27.31 56.47 60.55
CA SER A 355 -28.42 57.25 61.11
C SER A 355 -28.01 58.04 62.35
N SER A 356 -27.29 57.39 63.27
CA SER A 356 -26.73 58.01 64.48
C SER A 356 -25.74 59.13 64.13
N THR A 357 -24.79 58.85 63.23
CA THR A 357 -23.80 59.82 62.76
C THR A 357 -24.47 61.00 62.08
N SER A 358 -25.48 60.76 61.24
CA SER A 358 -26.25 61.81 60.57
C SER A 358 -27.00 62.69 61.57
N LYS A 359 -27.61 62.11 62.62
CA LYS A 359 -28.23 62.88 63.71
C LYS A 359 -27.21 63.72 64.47
N LYS A 360 -26.03 63.17 64.76
CA LYS A 360 -24.95 63.88 65.44
C LYS A 360 -24.47 65.07 64.59
N PHE A 361 -24.22 64.85 63.30
CA PHE A 361 -23.86 65.90 62.35
C PHE A 361 -24.93 67.01 62.29
N ALA A 362 -26.21 66.65 62.20
CA ALA A 362 -27.30 67.63 62.21
C ALA A 362 -27.33 68.45 63.52
N GLY A 363 -27.04 67.83 64.66
CA GLY A 363 -26.91 68.49 65.95
C GLY A 363 -25.74 69.48 65.98
N GLU A 364 -24.54 69.04 65.59
CA GLU A 364 -23.34 69.88 65.53
C GLU A 364 -23.51 71.04 64.54
N PHE A 365 -24.11 70.80 63.38
CA PHE A 365 -24.41 71.84 62.39
C PHE A 365 -25.39 72.90 62.93
N LYS A 366 -26.42 72.45 63.67
CA LYS A 366 -27.36 73.36 64.33
C LYS A 366 -26.67 74.22 65.39
N GLU A 367 -25.80 73.62 66.20
CA GLU A 367 -25.02 74.32 67.23
C GLU A 367 -24.09 75.37 66.58
N ALA A 368 -23.31 74.97 65.57
CA ALA A 368 -22.40 75.87 64.84
C ALA A 368 -23.14 77.03 64.16
N THR A 369 -24.31 76.76 63.56
CA THR A 369 -25.16 77.81 62.96
C THR A 369 -25.67 78.79 64.02
N ARG A 370 -26.04 78.29 65.21
CA ARG A 370 -26.50 79.11 66.33
C ARG A 370 -25.37 79.96 66.90
N GLU A 371 -24.19 79.40 67.10
CA GLU A 371 -22.99 80.12 67.54
C GLU A 371 -22.58 81.20 66.54
N GLY A 372 -22.54 80.86 65.24
CA GLY A 372 -22.27 81.83 64.17
C GLY A 372 -23.28 82.98 64.14
N SER A 373 -24.56 82.68 64.30
CA SER A 373 -25.63 83.68 64.39
C SER A 373 -25.47 84.59 65.63
N GLN A 374 -25.12 84.03 66.78
CA GLN A 374 -24.84 84.81 67.99
C GLN A 374 -23.61 85.70 67.84
N ALA A 375 -22.54 85.20 67.22
CA ALA A 375 -21.35 85.98 66.93
C ALA A 375 -21.64 87.15 65.99
N ILE A 376 -22.43 86.92 64.93
CA ILE A 376 -22.91 87.97 64.03
C ILE A 376 -23.76 88.99 64.79
N SER A 377 -24.71 88.53 65.61
CA SER A 377 -25.57 89.42 66.41
C SER A 377 -24.75 90.28 67.39
N LYS A 378 -23.72 89.72 68.02
CA LYS A 378 -22.81 90.45 68.89
C LYS A 378 -22.01 91.49 68.12
N SER A 379 -21.42 91.11 66.99
CA SER A 379 -20.68 92.03 66.13
C SER A 379 -21.54 93.17 65.60
N LEU A 380 -22.80 92.91 65.24
CA LEU A 380 -23.76 93.96 64.87
C LEU A 380 -24.08 94.89 66.06
N GLY A 381 -24.14 94.36 67.28
CA GLY A 381 -24.27 95.15 68.51
C GLY A 381 -23.06 96.07 68.74
N ASP A 382 -21.85 95.52 68.64
CA ASP A 382 -20.61 96.29 68.80
C ASP A 382 -20.51 97.41 67.75
N VAL A 383 -20.87 97.14 66.49
CA VAL A 383 -20.94 98.16 65.42
C VAL A 383 -21.97 99.24 65.73
N ALA A 384 -23.14 98.87 66.27
CA ALA A 384 -24.16 99.84 66.65
C ALA A 384 -23.68 100.76 67.79
N ASP A 385 -22.95 100.22 68.77
CA ASP A 385 -22.34 100.98 69.86
C ASP A 385 -21.23 101.91 69.37
N ASP A 386 -20.38 101.46 68.43
CA ASP A 386 -19.35 102.30 67.80
C ASP A 386 -19.96 103.46 66.99
N VAL A 387 -21.03 103.20 66.25
CA VAL A 387 -21.78 104.24 65.52
C VAL A 387 -22.39 105.24 66.51
N ARG A 388 -22.94 104.77 67.64
CA ARG A 388 -23.50 105.64 68.68
C ARG A 388 -22.42 106.52 69.32
N SER A 389 -21.27 105.94 69.66
CA SER A 389 -20.12 106.66 70.25
C SER A 389 -19.54 107.71 69.29
N SER A 390 -19.40 107.36 68.00
CA SER A 390 -18.99 108.30 66.96
C SER A 390 -19.99 109.44 66.78
N SER A 391 -21.30 109.15 66.83
CA SER A 391 -22.35 110.17 66.76
C SER A 391 -22.30 111.13 67.95
N ASP A 392 -22.12 110.62 69.17
CA ASP A 392 -21.94 111.45 70.37
C ASP A 392 -20.70 112.36 70.27
N SER A 393 -19.60 111.83 69.72
CA SER A 393 -18.37 112.59 69.48
C SER A 393 -18.56 113.65 68.40
N LEU A 394 -19.32 113.36 67.33
CA LEU A 394 -19.71 114.34 66.32
C LEU A 394 -20.57 115.46 66.93
N VAL A 395 -21.56 115.12 67.78
CA VAL A 395 -22.38 116.14 68.45
C VAL A 395 -21.53 117.02 69.37
N LYS A 396 -20.56 116.45 70.10
CA LYS A 396 -19.60 117.23 70.90
C LYS A 396 -18.74 118.14 70.02
N GLY A 397 -18.16 117.62 68.94
CA GLY A 397 -17.36 118.39 68.00
C GLY A 397 -18.13 119.54 67.35
N VAL A 398 -19.39 119.31 66.95
CA VAL A 398 -20.27 120.37 66.43
C VAL A 398 -20.54 121.44 67.49
N ARG A 399 -20.73 121.06 68.76
CA ARG A 399 -20.90 122.04 69.86
C ARG A 399 -19.63 122.86 70.11
N GLU A 400 -18.46 122.24 70.06
CA GLU A 400 -17.17 122.94 70.21
C GLU A 400 -16.98 123.94 69.07
N VAL A 401 -17.15 123.53 67.81
CA VAL A 401 -17.08 124.43 66.64
C VAL A 401 -18.08 125.58 66.78
N THR A 402 -19.31 125.31 67.26
CA THR A 402 -20.31 126.36 67.48
C THR A 402 -19.88 127.36 68.56
N ASN A 403 -19.26 126.88 69.65
CA ASN A 403 -18.74 127.75 70.71
C ASN A 403 -17.53 128.57 70.26
N ASP A 404 -16.60 127.96 69.52
CA ASP A 404 -15.44 128.65 68.96
C ASP A 404 -15.89 129.72 67.96
N MET A 405 -16.86 129.41 67.10
CA MET A 405 -17.44 130.39 66.17
C MET A 405 -18.12 131.55 66.91
N LYS A 406 -18.79 131.29 68.05
CA LYS A 406 -19.36 132.36 68.90
C LYS A 406 -18.27 133.26 69.48
N LEU A 407 -17.18 132.69 69.98
CA LEU A 407 -16.04 133.46 70.51
C LEU A 407 -15.36 134.28 69.40
N ASP A 408 -15.17 133.69 68.23
CA ASP A 408 -14.55 134.36 67.09
C ASP A 408 -15.43 135.49 66.51
N MET A 409 -16.76 135.31 66.48
CA MET A 409 -17.70 136.38 66.13
C MET A 409 -17.68 137.52 67.15
N GLN A 410 -17.52 137.23 68.45
CA GLN A 410 -17.37 138.27 69.47
C GLN A 410 -16.06 139.05 69.30
N SER A 411 -14.95 138.33 69.07
CA SER A 411 -13.64 138.92 68.75
C SER A 411 -13.72 139.82 67.50
N THR A 412 -14.34 139.33 66.43
CA THR A 412 -14.56 140.09 65.20
C THR A 412 -15.40 141.34 65.44
N GLY A 413 -16.45 141.24 66.26
CA GLY A 413 -17.29 142.39 66.66
C GLY A 413 -16.53 143.45 67.46
N GLU A 414 -15.69 143.05 68.42
CA GLU A 414 -14.80 143.93 69.18
C GLU A 414 -13.78 144.63 68.27
N ASN A 415 -13.16 143.88 67.35
CA ASN A 415 -12.22 144.42 66.37
C ASN A 415 -12.90 145.40 65.41
N LEU A 416 -14.13 145.11 64.96
CA LEU A 416 -14.92 146.02 64.12
C LEU A 416 -15.25 147.32 64.87
N LYS A 417 -15.69 147.21 66.14
CA LYS A 417 -15.95 148.37 67.01
C LYS A 417 -14.71 149.24 67.17
N ARG A 418 -13.54 148.62 67.38
CA ARG A 418 -12.26 149.32 67.47
C ARG A 418 -11.91 150.04 66.16
N SER A 419 -12.00 149.35 65.03
CA SER A 419 -11.72 149.90 63.69
C SER A 419 -12.64 151.08 63.34
N VAL A 420 -13.94 150.97 63.61
CA VAL A 420 -14.90 152.08 63.43
C VAL A 420 -14.52 153.28 64.29
N ASN A 421 -14.14 153.06 65.55
CA ASN A 421 -13.76 154.15 66.45
C ASN A 421 -12.45 154.84 66.00
N GLU A 422 -11.48 154.08 65.52
CA GLU A 422 -10.23 154.61 64.93
C GLU A 422 -10.51 155.43 63.67
N GLN A 423 -11.40 154.97 62.78
CA GLN A 423 -11.81 155.75 61.60
C GLN A 423 -12.51 157.07 61.98
N VAL A 424 -13.41 157.05 62.96
CA VAL A 424 -14.09 158.27 63.45
C VAL A 424 -13.07 159.28 63.99
N GLN A 425 -12.08 158.83 64.77
CA GLN A 425 -10.99 159.68 65.26
C GLN A 425 -10.14 160.28 64.13
N GLN A 426 -9.80 159.47 63.12
CA GLN A 426 -9.10 159.96 61.93
C GLN A 426 -9.89 161.05 61.18
N ILE A 427 -11.21 160.89 61.06
CA ILE A 427 -12.10 161.90 60.47
C ILE A 427 -12.03 163.20 61.25
N PHE A 428 -12.15 163.17 62.59
CA PHE A 428 -12.03 164.37 63.42
C PHE A 428 -10.68 165.08 63.25
N THR A 429 -9.59 164.31 63.23
CA THR A 429 -8.23 164.85 63.06
C THR A 429 -8.04 165.49 61.68
N GLN A 430 -8.64 164.91 60.63
CA GLN A 430 -8.65 165.52 59.30
C GLN A 430 -9.47 166.81 59.27
N PHE A 431 -10.58 166.86 60.01
CA PHE A 431 -11.44 168.05 60.12
C PHE A 431 -10.66 169.23 60.73
N GLU A 432 -9.97 169.02 61.86
CA GLU A 432 -9.12 170.04 62.51
C GLU A 432 -8.00 170.52 61.59
N ARG A 433 -7.35 169.60 60.86
CA ARG A 433 -6.31 169.96 59.86
C ARG A 433 -6.85 170.84 58.74
N THR A 434 -8.09 170.58 58.32
CA THR A 434 -8.75 171.32 57.24
C THR A 434 -9.14 172.71 57.71
N GLU A 435 -9.64 172.85 58.94
CA GLU A 435 -9.92 174.13 59.58
C GLU A 435 -8.65 174.99 59.73
N PHE A 436 -7.55 174.39 60.19
CA PHE A 436 -6.25 175.08 60.33
C PHE A 436 -5.72 175.58 58.98
N LYS A 437 -5.73 174.74 57.94
CA LYS A 437 -5.32 175.12 56.59
C LYS A 437 -6.19 176.24 56.01
N LEU A 438 -7.49 176.21 56.26
CA LEU A 438 -8.43 177.25 55.80
C LEU A 438 -8.09 178.61 56.42
N LYS A 439 -7.73 178.63 57.71
CA LYS A 439 -7.36 179.84 58.45
C LYS A 439 -6.05 180.45 57.95
N ASP A 440 -5.05 179.61 57.68
CA ASP A 440 -3.74 180.00 57.14
C ASP A 440 -3.83 180.56 55.71
N LEU A 441 -4.65 179.94 54.85
CA LEU A 441 -4.89 180.39 53.48
C LEU A 441 -5.58 181.76 53.41
N LEU A 442 -6.59 182.00 54.26
CA LEU A 442 -7.31 183.27 54.30
C LEU A 442 -6.42 184.42 54.78
N GLN A 443 -5.49 184.14 55.69
CA GLN A 443 -4.57 185.15 56.21
C GLN A 443 -3.46 185.49 55.20
N GLY A 444 -2.91 184.49 54.50
CA GLY A 444 -1.93 184.71 53.43
C GLY A 444 -2.48 185.48 52.22
N GLN A 445 -3.76 185.33 51.87
CA GLN A 445 -4.39 186.12 50.82
C GLN A 445 -4.60 187.59 51.20
N TRP A 446 -4.76 187.91 52.48
CA TRP A 446 -4.97 189.29 52.94
C TRP A 446 -3.70 190.13 52.83
N ASP A 447 -2.55 189.57 53.24
CA ASP A 447 -1.25 190.25 53.19
C ASP A 447 -0.76 190.51 51.76
N SER A 448 -1.06 189.60 50.81
CA SER A 448 -0.70 189.80 49.41
C SER A 448 -1.49 190.93 48.76
N TRP A 449 -2.74 191.12 49.18
CA TRP A 449 -3.62 192.16 48.66
C TRP A 449 -3.20 193.56 49.13
N ASP A 450 -2.82 193.71 50.40
CA ASP A 450 -2.35 194.99 50.97
C ASP A 450 -1.03 195.46 50.33
N THR A 451 -0.10 194.52 50.12
CA THR A 451 1.21 194.79 49.50
C THR A 451 1.07 195.27 48.06
N ALA A 452 0.15 194.66 47.29
CA ALA A 452 -0.10 195.04 45.90
C ALA A 452 -0.70 196.45 45.78
N MET A 453 -1.56 196.85 46.73
CA MET A 453 -2.18 198.17 46.71
C MET A 453 -1.17 199.29 47.02
N GLN A 454 -0.23 199.07 47.93
CA GLN A 454 0.81 200.06 48.27
C GLN A 454 1.82 200.30 47.14
N GLN A 455 2.15 199.25 46.37
CA GLN A 455 3.08 199.37 45.23
C GLN A 455 2.52 200.26 44.12
N GLU A 456 1.23 200.17 43.82
CA GLU A 456 0.64 200.93 42.72
C GLU A 456 0.52 202.42 43.06
N VAL A 457 0.26 202.75 44.34
CA VAL A 457 0.20 204.15 44.80
C VAL A 457 1.58 204.82 44.75
N SER A 458 2.67 204.10 45.13
CA SER A 458 4.03 204.65 45.06
C SER A 458 4.52 204.84 43.63
N ARG A 459 4.14 203.94 42.71
CA ARG A 459 4.58 203.99 41.30
C ARG A 459 4.04 205.22 40.56
N VAL A 460 2.79 205.59 40.83
CA VAL A 460 2.14 206.76 40.22
C VAL A 460 2.78 208.07 40.69
N ILE A 461 3.27 208.13 41.93
CA ILE A 461 3.89 209.34 42.51
C ILE A 461 5.33 209.54 42.03
N GLN A 462 6.08 208.46 41.76
CA GLN A 462 7.51 208.55 41.43
C GLN A 462 7.80 208.86 39.94
N ALA A 463 6.88 208.55 39.02
CA ALA A 463 7.06 208.85 37.60
C ALA A 463 6.69 210.30 37.21
N LEU A 464 5.76 210.93 37.94
CA LEU A 464 5.43 212.35 37.78
C LEU A 464 6.56 213.28 38.28
N ALA A 465 7.44 212.78 39.16
CA ALA A 465 8.60 213.49 39.70
C ALA A 465 9.88 213.32 38.86
N ASN A 466 9.98 212.22 38.12
CA ASN A 466 11.07 212.00 37.17
C ASN A 466 10.81 212.79 35.89
N GLU A 467 11.52 213.89 35.84
CA GLU A 467 12.33 214.22 34.68
C GLU A 467 11.58 214.63 33.39
N LEU A 468 11.05 215.84 33.18
CA LEU A 468 11.13 217.13 33.87
C LEU A 468 12.53 217.66 34.29
N GLY A 469 13.61 216.94 33.97
CA GLY A 469 14.99 217.17 34.46
C GLY A 469 16.05 216.85 33.40
N ALA A 470 15.77 215.90 32.51
CA ALA A 470 16.63 215.53 31.39
C ALA A 470 16.60 216.51 30.20
N VAL A 471 15.85 217.61 30.31
CA VAL A 471 15.97 218.79 29.42
C VAL A 471 17.27 219.59 29.69
N SER A 472 18.09 219.26 30.72
CA SER A 472 19.24 220.10 31.11
C SER A 472 20.67 219.52 30.95
N GLY A 473 20.87 218.23 30.64
CA GLY A 473 22.20 217.59 30.75
C GLY A 473 23.03 217.39 29.47
N ALA A 474 22.42 217.00 28.35
CA ALA A 474 23.20 216.48 27.21
C ALA A 474 23.82 217.56 26.29
N PHE A 475 23.49 218.84 26.52
CA PHE A 475 24.16 220.02 25.95
C PHE A 475 25.63 220.18 26.44
N VAL A 476 26.11 219.29 27.34
CA VAL A 476 27.44 219.37 27.99
C VAL A 476 28.42 218.26 27.56
N HIS A 477 27.97 217.15 26.92
CA HIS A 477 28.91 216.07 26.51
C HIS A 477 29.55 216.27 25.11
N ASP A 478 28.94 217.07 24.22
CA ASP A 478 29.59 217.57 23.00
C ASP A 478 30.94 218.28 23.28
N TYR A 479 31.21 218.70 24.52
CA TYR A 479 32.40 219.49 24.87
C TYR A 479 33.65 218.67 25.28
N LYS A 480 33.56 217.36 25.59
CA LYS A 480 34.73 216.54 26.01
C LYS A 480 35.25 215.60 24.92
N SER A 481 34.40 215.11 24.02
CA SER A 481 34.81 214.27 22.87
C SER A 481 35.69 215.04 21.87
N MET A 482 35.43 216.35 21.71
CA MET A 482 36.23 217.27 20.89
C MET A 482 37.62 217.63 21.48
N LEU A 483 37.86 217.39 22.79
CA LEU A 483 39.12 217.72 23.50
C LEU A 483 40.00 216.50 23.81
N SER A 484 39.54 215.28 23.53
CA SER A 484 40.43 214.13 23.36
C SER A 484 41.02 214.16 21.95
N GLN A 485 41.80 215.18 21.66
CA GLN A 485 43.22 214.83 21.63
C GLN A 485 43.46 213.84 20.49
N ILE A 486 43.66 214.38 19.29
CA ILE A 486 44.52 215.58 19.05
C ILE A 486 45.94 215.38 19.69
N ASN A 487 46.19 214.29 20.45
CA ASN A 487 47.51 213.83 20.92
C ASN A 487 47.92 212.50 20.26
N GLY A 488 47.08 211.90 19.40
CA GLY A 488 47.44 210.80 18.48
C GLY A 488 48.15 211.25 17.19
N THR A 489 48.27 212.56 16.99
CA THR A 489 48.99 213.25 15.93
C THR A 489 50.50 212.98 15.86
N MET A 490 51.15 212.19 16.72
CA MET A 490 52.62 212.37 16.85
C MET A 490 53.55 211.15 16.76
N SER A 491 53.09 209.90 16.60
CA SER A 491 54.03 208.75 16.59
C SER A 491 54.06 207.77 15.41
N GLN A 492 53.18 207.77 14.38
CA GLN A 492 53.31 206.78 13.27
C GLN A 492 53.36 207.31 11.84
N VAL A 493 53.77 208.56 11.70
CA VAL A 493 54.37 209.08 10.45
C VAL A 493 55.86 208.63 10.27
N GLN A 494 56.48 207.79 11.12
CA GLN A 494 57.89 207.38 10.93
C GLN A 494 58.16 206.25 9.89
N GLN A 495 57.23 205.96 8.96
CA GLN A 495 57.55 205.12 7.80
C GLN A 495 56.75 205.30 6.49
N THR A 496 56.33 206.52 6.10
CA THR A 496 55.88 206.75 4.70
C THR A 496 56.60 207.80 3.87
N LEU A 497 57.64 208.49 4.34
CA LEU A 497 58.68 208.99 3.41
C LEU A 497 60.07 208.93 4.06
N GLN A 498 61.02 208.15 3.51
CA GLN A 498 62.41 208.62 3.37
C GLN A 498 62.55 209.30 1.98
N PRO A 499 63.58 210.14 1.72
CA PRO A 499 63.47 211.51 1.18
C PRO A 499 63.58 211.63 -0.36
N ASP A 500 63.23 212.80 -0.96
CA ASP A 500 64.19 213.80 -1.53
C ASP A 500 63.62 214.89 -2.50
N THR A 501 64.41 215.97 -2.67
CA THR A 501 64.31 217.24 -3.46
C THR A 501 63.28 218.29 -3.06
#